data_AF-A0A915C3G3-F1
#
_entry.id   AF-A0A915C3G3-F1
#
_cell.length_a   1.000
_cell.length_b   1.000
_cell.length_c   1.000
_cell.angle_alpha   90.00
_cell.angle_beta   90.00
_cell.angle_gamma   90.00
#
_symmetry.space_group_name_H-M   'P 1'
#
loop_
_entity.id
_entity.type
_entity.pdbx_description
1 polymer ?
#
loop_
_entity_poly.entity_id
_entity_poly.type
_entity_poly.pdbx_seq_one_letter_code
_entity_poly.pdbx_strand_id
1 'polypeptide(L)'
;MSADTSKPISRVLEFVSLKGRPDIARTQINLFNGSNKSLRYKIKCDQRSNISALPAGSGCILPNGMQRCDVTWHRPKEFKSWDGVPSPKMQLETHFMPPVVGKKTVIKLIAVIINLDEKETEQKKVPISGVKFIDERKKQIYDGASSQSDVEDGD
;
A
#
# COMPACT_ATOMS: atom_id res chain seq x y z
N MET A 1 18.32 16.51 -24.22
CA MET A 1 17.83 16.23 -22.85
C MET A 1 16.81 15.11 -22.95
N SER A 2 17.21 13.86 -22.73
CA SER A 2 16.32 12.72 -22.89
C SER A 2 15.47 12.55 -21.63
N ALA A 3 14.18 12.81 -21.73
CA ALA A 3 13.22 12.42 -20.71
C ALA A 3 13.18 10.89 -20.67
N ASP A 4 13.59 10.31 -19.54
CA ASP A 4 13.50 8.88 -19.26
C ASP A 4 12.01 8.49 -19.22
N THR A 5 11.49 8.01 -20.35
CA THR A 5 10.11 7.53 -20.53
C THR A 5 9.97 6.09 -20.06
N SER A 6 10.48 5.77 -18.87
CA SER A 6 10.15 4.50 -18.22
C SER A 6 8.63 4.42 -18.00
N LYS A 7 8.02 3.33 -18.47
CA LYS A 7 6.59 3.07 -18.38
C LYS A 7 6.14 3.22 -16.91
N PRO A 8 5.08 3.99 -16.61
CA PRO A 8 4.67 4.21 -15.23
C PRO A 8 4.29 2.87 -14.58
N ILE A 9 4.99 2.51 -13.52
CA ILE A 9 4.72 1.29 -12.75
C ILE A 9 3.35 1.46 -12.10
N SER A 10 2.48 0.47 -12.29
CA SER A 10 1.18 0.37 -11.63
C SER A 10 1.08 -0.90 -10.81
N ARG A 11 0.49 -0.83 -9.62
CA ARG A 11 0.22 -1.97 -8.74
C ARG A 11 -1.23 -1.97 -8.30
N VAL A 12 -1.88 -3.13 -8.41
CA VAL A 12 -3.19 -3.36 -7.80
C VAL A 12 -3.02 -3.49 -6.29
N LEU A 13 -3.87 -2.81 -5.54
CA LEU A 13 -4.04 -2.96 -4.10
C LEU A 13 -5.41 -3.58 -3.86
N GLU A 14 -5.41 -4.79 -3.35
CA GLU A 14 -6.64 -5.49 -3.01
C GLU A 14 -7.11 -5.06 -1.63
N PHE A 15 -8.38 -4.70 -1.55
CA PHE A 15 -9.06 -4.29 -0.33
C PHE A 15 -10.14 -5.31 0.00
N VAL A 16 -10.19 -5.72 1.26
CA VAL A 16 -11.25 -6.59 1.78
C VAL A 16 -12.22 -5.81 2.64
N SER A 17 -13.52 -6.02 2.43
CA SER A 17 -14.56 -5.44 3.30
C SER A 17 -14.53 -6.06 4.70
N LEU A 18 -14.62 -5.22 5.73
CA LEU A 18 -14.55 -5.66 7.12
C LEU A 18 -15.85 -6.33 7.56
N LYS A 19 -15.75 -7.47 8.26
CA LYS A 19 -16.91 -8.17 8.82
C LYS A 19 -17.63 -7.27 9.84
N GLY A 20 -18.93 -7.09 9.67
CA GLY A 20 -19.75 -6.21 10.52
C GLY A 20 -19.65 -4.71 10.19
N ARG A 21 -18.71 -4.30 9.31
CA ARG A 21 -18.64 -2.93 8.74
C ARG A 21 -18.44 -2.99 7.23
N PRO A 22 -19.48 -3.38 6.46
CA PRO A 22 -19.38 -3.58 5.02
C PRO A 22 -19.16 -2.26 4.25
N ASP A 23 -19.30 -1.11 4.91
CA ASP A 23 -18.96 0.22 4.41
C ASP A 23 -17.46 0.53 4.49
N ILE A 24 -16.65 -0.35 5.08
CA ILE A 24 -15.22 -0.17 5.27
C ILE A 24 -14.44 -1.32 4.66
N ALA A 25 -13.45 -1.00 3.84
CA ALA A 25 -12.51 -1.95 3.30
C ALA A 25 -11.08 -1.63 3.72
N ARG A 26 -10.24 -2.66 3.88
CA ARG A 26 -8.86 -2.52 4.37
C ARG A 26 -7.87 -3.30 3.51
N THR A 27 -6.66 -2.77 3.45
CA THR A 27 -5.47 -3.41 2.90
C THR A 27 -4.25 -2.99 3.71
N GLN A 28 -3.14 -3.70 3.54
CA GLN A 28 -1.86 -3.36 4.14
C GLN A 28 -0.80 -3.20 3.06
N ILE A 29 0.04 -2.17 3.19
CA ILE A 29 1.18 -1.93 2.32
C ILE A 29 2.46 -2.05 3.15
N ASN A 30 3.36 -2.95 2.75
CA ASN A 30 4.69 -3.07 3.33
C ASN A 30 5.71 -2.45 2.38
N LEU A 31 6.38 -1.40 2.84
CA LEU A 31 7.47 -0.72 2.13
C LEU A 31 8.79 -1.15 2.77
N PHE A 32 9.59 -1.92 2.06
CA PHE A 32 10.90 -2.37 2.54
C PHE A 32 12.03 -1.63 1.80
N ASN A 33 12.90 -0.98 2.55
CA ASN A 33 14.09 -0.33 2.03
C ASN A 33 15.29 -1.27 2.13
N GLY A 34 15.54 -2.05 1.08
CA GLY A 34 16.72 -2.92 0.99
C GLY A 34 17.99 -2.24 0.49
N SER A 35 18.02 -0.90 0.50
CA SER A 35 19.20 -0.13 0.10
C SER A 35 20.02 0.32 1.31
N ASN A 36 21.20 0.88 1.04
CA ASN A 36 22.05 1.52 2.04
C ASN A 36 21.73 3.02 2.28
N LYS A 37 20.71 3.57 1.63
CA LYS A 37 20.28 4.97 1.78
C LYS A 37 18.90 5.05 2.44
N SER A 38 18.63 6.11 3.21
CA SER A 38 17.27 6.34 3.71
C SER A 38 16.30 6.64 2.56
N LEU A 39 15.09 6.10 2.63
CA LEU A 39 14.05 6.24 1.61
C LEU A 39 12.88 7.07 2.16
N ARG A 40 12.61 8.23 1.55
CA ARG A 40 11.38 8.98 1.85
C ARG A 40 10.24 8.43 1.01
N TYR A 41 9.06 8.28 1.62
CA TYR A 41 7.84 7.86 0.95
C TYR A 41 6.67 8.79 1.24
N LYS A 42 5.73 8.87 0.30
CA LYS A 42 4.44 9.55 0.44
C LYS A 42 3.38 8.86 -0.41
N ILE A 43 2.34 8.37 0.24
CA ILE A 43 1.09 7.91 -0.35
C ILE A 43 0.21 9.13 -0.58
N LYS A 44 -0.23 9.31 -1.82
CA LYS A 44 -1.19 10.33 -2.24
C LYS A 44 -2.46 9.63 -2.70
N CYS A 45 -3.59 10.28 -2.44
CA CYS A 45 -4.90 9.89 -2.92
C CYS A 45 -5.63 11.14 -3.41
N ASP A 46 -6.61 10.99 -4.29
CA ASP A 46 -7.43 12.14 -4.69
C ASP A 46 -8.28 12.64 -3.51
N GLN A 47 -8.63 13.93 -3.52
CA GLN A 47 -9.35 14.56 -2.40
C GLN A 47 -10.78 14.03 -2.19
N ARG A 48 -11.33 13.32 -3.18
CA ARG A 48 -12.68 12.76 -3.12
C ARG A 48 -12.67 11.31 -2.62
N SER A 49 -11.51 10.68 -2.58
CA SER A 49 -11.31 9.35 -2.08
C SER A 49 -11.33 9.37 -0.56
N ASN A 50 -12.29 8.66 0.04
CA ASN A 50 -12.39 8.51 1.48
C ASN A 50 -11.39 7.44 1.97
N ILE A 51 -10.10 7.72 1.75
CA ILE A 51 -8.97 6.85 2.10
C ILE A 51 -8.12 7.47 3.21
N SER A 52 -7.73 6.64 4.16
CA SER A 52 -6.78 6.96 5.23
C SER A 52 -5.66 5.93 5.29
N ALA A 53 -4.48 6.34 5.78
CA ALA A 53 -3.32 5.49 5.96
C ALA A 53 -2.66 5.72 7.34
N LEU A 54 -2.44 4.65 8.09
CA LEU A 54 -1.81 4.66 9.43
C LEU A 54 -0.49 3.86 9.41
N PRO A 55 0.55 4.21 10.21
CA PRO A 55 0.61 5.33 11.16
C PRO A 55 0.72 6.71 10.49
N ALA A 56 1.28 6.77 9.28
CA ALA A 56 1.25 7.98 8.45
C ALA A 56 1.38 7.61 6.97
N GLY A 57 0.62 8.29 6.12
CA GLY A 57 0.74 8.19 4.66
C GLY A 57 2.07 8.72 4.12
N SER A 58 2.98 9.23 4.96
CA SER A 58 4.31 9.66 4.55
C SER A 58 5.32 9.48 5.67
N GLY A 59 6.58 9.22 5.31
CA GLY A 59 7.63 9.03 6.28
C GLY A 59 8.99 8.81 5.65
N CYS A 60 9.95 8.41 6.49
CA CYS A 60 11.31 8.05 6.11
C CYS A 60 11.61 6.64 6.61
N ILE A 61 12.09 5.77 5.73
CA ILE A 61 12.48 4.40 6.03
C ILE A 61 14.00 4.35 6.03
N LEU A 62 14.61 4.00 7.16
CA LEU A 62 16.06 3.85 7.28
C LEU A 62 16.58 2.71 6.38
N PRO A 63 17.89 2.67 6.10
CA PRO A 63 18.50 1.52 5.41
C PRO A 63 18.12 0.20 6.06
N ASN A 64 17.78 -0.80 5.24
CA ASN A 64 17.27 -2.11 5.67
C ASN A 64 15.99 -2.09 6.53
N GLY A 65 15.31 -0.94 6.61
CA GLY A 65 14.10 -0.77 7.38
C GLY A 65 12.85 -1.22 6.63
N MET A 66 11.78 -1.44 7.38
CA MET A 66 10.44 -1.71 6.86
C MET A 66 9.43 -0.73 7.46
N GLN A 67 8.53 -0.22 6.62
CA GLN A 67 7.35 0.52 7.05
C GLN A 67 6.11 -0.26 6.63
N ARG A 68 5.28 -0.60 7.62
CA ARG A 68 3.93 -1.09 7.42
C ARG A 68 2.96 0.09 7.43
N CYS A 69 2.07 0.13 6.46
CA CYS A 69 0.99 1.10 6.36
C CYS A 69 -0.35 0.37 6.23
N ASP A 70 -1.25 0.54 7.20
CA ASP A 70 -2.61 0.05 7.09
C ASP A 70 -3.45 1.11 6.37
N VAL A 71 -4.07 0.73 5.25
CA VAL A 71 -4.86 1.63 4.42
C VAL A 71 -6.33 1.24 4.55
N THR A 72 -7.15 2.22 4.94
CA THR A 72 -8.59 2.06 5.09
C THR A 72 -9.30 2.88 4.03
N TRP A 73 -10.23 2.25 3.32
CA TRP A 73 -11.10 2.88 2.35
C TRP A 73 -12.54 2.79 2.85
N HIS A 74 -13.19 3.93 2.99
CA HIS A 74 -14.60 4.03 3.32
C HIS A 74 -15.44 4.19 2.06
N ARG A 75 -16.51 3.42 1.96
CA ARG A 75 -17.46 3.55 0.87
C ARG A 75 -18.18 4.90 1.00
N PRO A 76 -18.30 5.69 -0.08
CA PRO A 76 -19.11 6.90 -0.05
C PRO A 76 -20.59 6.58 0.24
N LYS A 77 -21.28 7.47 0.96
CA LYS A 77 -22.64 7.23 1.48
C LYS A 77 -23.68 7.09 0.37
N GLU A 78 -23.40 7.63 -0.81
CA GLU A 78 -24.23 7.55 -2.00
C GLU A 78 -24.25 6.15 -2.64
N PHE A 79 -23.33 5.25 -2.27
CA PHE A 79 -23.29 3.88 -2.78
C PHE A 79 -23.81 2.85 -1.74
N LYS A 80 -24.73 1.99 -2.18
CA LYS A 80 -25.33 0.93 -1.35
C LYS A 80 -24.46 -0.33 -1.25
N SER A 81 -23.67 -0.63 -2.27
CA SER A 81 -22.66 -1.70 -2.32
C SER A 81 -21.35 -1.16 -2.88
N TRP A 82 -20.27 -1.93 -2.78
CA TRP A 82 -18.98 -1.57 -3.41
C TRP A 82 -19.04 -1.64 -4.94
N ASP A 83 -20.07 -2.26 -5.50
CA ASP A 83 -20.28 -2.33 -6.94
C ASP A 83 -20.58 -0.93 -7.48
N GLY A 84 -19.84 -0.53 -8.51
CA GLY A 84 -19.96 0.79 -9.12
C GLY A 84 -19.27 1.92 -8.35
N VAL A 85 -18.64 1.66 -7.20
CA VAL A 85 -17.78 2.65 -6.52
C VAL A 85 -16.53 2.87 -7.39
N PRO A 86 -16.23 4.10 -7.82
CA PRO A 86 -15.03 4.38 -8.61
C PRO A 86 -13.75 4.06 -7.82
N SER A 87 -12.79 3.41 -8.48
CA SER A 87 -11.49 3.13 -7.87
C SER A 87 -10.74 4.44 -7.58
N PRO A 88 -10.26 4.63 -6.34
CA PRO A 88 -9.58 5.85 -5.92
C PRO A 88 -8.23 6.00 -6.61
N LYS A 89 -7.90 7.23 -7.03
CA LYS A 89 -6.63 7.50 -7.71
C LYS A 89 -5.51 7.62 -6.69
N MET A 90 -4.81 6.52 -6.44
CA MET A 90 -3.71 6.47 -5.49
C MET A 90 -2.34 6.47 -6.16
N GLN A 91 -1.35 7.05 -5.49
CA GLN A 91 0.04 7.07 -5.92
C GLN A 91 0.98 6.91 -4.73
N LEU A 92 2.03 6.12 -4.89
CA LEU A 92 3.16 6.05 -3.97
C LEU A 92 4.35 6.79 -4.60
N GLU A 93 4.69 7.92 -4.01
CA GLU A 93 5.89 8.68 -4.35
C GLU A 93 7.04 8.30 -3.43
N THR A 94 8.22 8.06 -4.00
CA THR A 94 9.44 7.73 -3.23
C THR A 94 10.68 8.39 -3.81
N HIS A 95 11.66 8.67 -2.94
CA HIS A 95 13.02 9.06 -3.32
C HIS A 95 14.02 8.71 -2.22
N PHE A 96 15.25 8.39 -2.60
CA PHE A 96 16.34 8.19 -1.65
C PHE A 96 16.91 9.53 -1.17
N MET A 97 17.47 9.52 0.04
CA MET A 97 18.08 10.68 0.68
C MET A 97 19.63 10.59 0.61
N PRO A 98 20.34 11.71 0.36
CA PRO A 98 19.79 13.00 -0.05
C PRO A 98 19.12 12.93 -1.43
N PRO A 99 18.08 13.74 -1.69
CA PRO A 99 17.37 13.69 -2.95
C PRO A 99 18.30 14.13 -4.09
N VAL A 100 18.39 13.30 -5.13
CA VAL A 100 18.98 13.72 -6.40
C VAL A 100 17.91 14.51 -7.15
N VAL A 101 18.23 15.75 -7.54
CA VAL A 101 17.30 16.64 -8.25
C VAL A 101 16.65 15.90 -9.44
N GLY A 102 15.32 15.95 -9.50
CA GLY A 102 14.53 15.32 -10.57
C GLY A 102 14.32 13.81 -10.44
N LYS A 103 14.98 13.11 -9.51
CA LYS A 103 14.79 11.66 -9.32
C LYS A 103 13.76 11.37 -8.23
N LYS A 104 12.51 11.21 -8.64
CA LYS A 104 11.45 10.60 -7.83
C LYS A 104 10.87 9.40 -8.56
N THR A 105 10.53 8.38 -7.81
CA THR A 105 9.72 7.27 -8.32
C THR A 105 8.26 7.53 -7.98
N VAL A 106 7.37 7.35 -8.95
CA VAL A 106 5.92 7.36 -8.73
C VAL A 106 5.37 6.00 -9.17
N ILE A 107 4.71 5.31 -8.25
CA ILE A 107 3.98 4.06 -8.52
C ILE A 107 2.50 4.38 -8.44
N LYS A 108 1.75 4.09 -9.51
CA LYS A 108 0.27 4.18 -9.48
C LYS A 108 -0.26 3.00 -8.67
N LEU A 109 -1.13 3.27 -7.71
CA LEU A 109 -1.78 2.26 -6.90
C LEU A 109 -3.25 2.20 -7.35
N ILE A 110 -3.70 1.02 -7.77
CA ILE A 110 -5.05 0.78 -8.29
C ILE A 110 -5.82 -0.02 -7.24
N ALA A 111 -6.71 0.64 -6.50
CA ALA A 111 -7.47 -0.02 -5.45
C ALA A 111 -8.61 -0.85 -6.04
N VAL A 112 -8.74 -2.10 -5.61
CA VAL A 112 -9.79 -3.03 -6.05
C VAL A 112 -10.39 -3.70 -4.82
N ILE A 113 -11.72 -3.79 -4.77
CA ILE A 113 -12.41 -4.57 -3.73
C ILE A 113 -12.41 -6.03 -4.16
N ILE A 114 -11.94 -6.91 -3.29
CA ILE A 114 -12.07 -8.35 -3.45
C ILE A 114 -13.19 -8.87 -2.55
N ASN A 115 -14.16 -9.54 -3.16
CA ASN A 115 -15.22 -10.23 -2.43
C ASN A 115 -14.69 -11.63 -2.10
N LEU A 116 -14.21 -11.80 -0.87
CA LEU A 116 -13.84 -13.12 -0.38
C LEU A 116 -15.13 -13.86 0.00
N ASP A 117 -15.34 -15.03 -0.60
CA ASP A 117 -16.50 -15.89 -0.36
C ASP A 117 -16.66 -16.18 1.15
N GLU A 118 -17.91 -16.20 1.62
CA GLU A 118 -18.28 -16.29 3.04
C GLU A 118 -17.89 -17.61 3.73
N LYS A 119 -17.29 -18.56 2.99
CA LYS A 119 -16.98 -19.92 3.46
C LYS A 119 -15.68 -20.04 4.26
N GLU A 120 -14.84 -19.01 4.34
CA GLU A 120 -13.70 -19.01 5.27
C GLU A 120 -14.10 -18.39 6.62
N THR A 121 -14.64 -19.24 7.49
CA THR A 121 -14.76 -19.00 8.93
C THR A 121 -13.38 -19.04 9.56
N GLU A 122 -12.69 -17.90 9.56
CA GLU A 122 -11.63 -17.47 10.48
C GLU A 122 -11.35 -15.99 10.17
N GLN A 123 -10.69 -15.24 11.03
CA GLN A 123 -10.50 -13.78 10.86
C GLN A 123 -10.01 -13.45 9.43
N LYS A 124 -10.83 -12.71 8.65
CA LYS A 124 -10.48 -12.31 7.27
C LYS A 124 -9.10 -11.63 7.28
N LYS A 125 -8.06 -12.33 6.80
CA LYS A 125 -6.71 -11.78 6.71
C LYS A 125 -6.74 -10.59 5.76
N VAL A 126 -6.28 -9.44 6.25
CA VAL A 126 -6.18 -8.23 5.43
C VAL A 126 -5.12 -8.48 4.34
N PRO A 127 -5.43 -8.23 3.05
CA PRO A 127 -4.46 -8.39 1.98
C PRO A 127 -3.21 -7.55 2.23
N ILE A 128 -2.03 -8.12 1.96
CA ILE A 128 -0.74 -7.44 2.15
C ILE A 128 -0.05 -7.30 0.80
N SER A 129 0.15 -6.06 0.37
CA SER A 129 0.96 -5.71 -0.80
C SER A 129 2.35 -5.23 -0.38
N GLY A 130 3.40 -5.87 -0.89
CA GLY A 130 4.79 -5.56 -0.59
C GLY A 130 5.51 -4.84 -1.73
N VAL A 131 6.28 -3.79 -1.40
CA VAL A 131 7.22 -3.12 -2.31
C VAL A 131 8.60 -3.05 -1.65
N LYS A 132 9.57 -3.73 -2.26
CA LYS A 132 10.99 -3.71 -1.88
C LYS A 132 11.76 -2.79 -2.81
N PHE A 133 12.45 -1.81 -2.23
CA PHE A 133 13.33 -0.87 -2.92
C PHE A 133 14.77 -1.32 -2.71
N ILE A 134 15.48 -1.67 -3.78
CA ILE A 134 16.85 -2.17 -3.71
C ILE A 134 17.82 -1.02 -3.97
N ASP A 135 17.52 -0.19 -4.96
CA ASP A 135 18.24 1.05 -5.27
C ASP A 135 17.34 2.01 -6.07
N GLU A 136 17.90 3.12 -6.56
CA GLU A 136 17.19 4.15 -7.35
C GLU A 136 16.46 3.57 -8.60
N ARG A 137 17.00 2.50 -9.18
CA ARG A 137 16.56 1.88 -10.43
C ARG A 137 15.87 0.52 -10.21
N LYS A 138 16.18 -0.18 -9.12
CA LYS A 138 15.72 -1.55 -8.89
C LYS A 138 14.71 -1.64 -7.75
N LYS A 139 13.56 -2.24 -8.07
CA LYS A 139 12.44 -2.46 -7.15
C LYS A 139 11.88 -3.86 -7.38
N GLN A 140 11.32 -4.46 -6.36
CA GLN A 140 10.65 -5.75 -6.42
C GLN A 140 9.29 -5.63 -5.73
N ILE A 141 8.24 -6.07 -6.41
CA ILE A 141 6.89 -6.13 -5.85
C ILE A 141 6.60 -7.58 -5.48
N TYR A 142 5.96 -7.81 -4.34
CA TYR A 142 5.59 -9.13 -3.87
C TYR A 142 4.26 -9.07 -3.13
N ASP A 143 3.54 -10.18 -3.08
CA ASP A 143 2.39 -10.35 -2.22
C ASP A 143 2.87 -10.88 -0.87
N GLY A 144 2.51 -10.20 0.21
CA GLY A 144 2.98 -10.53 1.54
C GLY A 144 2.18 -11.71 2.12
N ALA A 145 2.86 -12.78 2.52
CA ALA A 145 2.27 -13.71 3.47
C ALA A 145 2.17 -13.02 4.83
N SER A 146 0.99 -13.09 5.47
CA SER A 146 0.78 -12.66 6.85
C SER A 146 1.67 -13.50 7.76
N SER A 147 2.88 -13.01 8.04
CA SER A 147 3.74 -13.55 9.09
C SER A 147 3.27 -12.93 10.39
N GLN A 148 2.25 -13.53 11.00
CA GLN A 148 2.10 -13.45 12.45
C GLN A 148 3.21 -14.35 13.01
N SER A 149 4.24 -13.76 13.58
CA SER A 149 5.13 -14.48 14.49
C SER A 149 4.37 -14.60 15.80
N ASP A 150 3.79 -15.77 16.04
CA ASP A 150 3.33 -16.17 17.37
C ASP A 150 4.55 -16.12 18.30
N VAL A 151 4.47 -15.25 19.29
CA VAL A 151 5.39 -15.27 20.43
C VAL A 151 4.81 -16.35 21.34
N GLU A 152 5.39 -17.56 21.30
CA GLU A 152 5.22 -18.52 22.38
C GLU A 152 5.98 -17.95 23.59
N ASP A 153 5.22 -17.39 24.54
CA ASP A 153 5.69 -17.20 25.92
C ASP A 153 5.96 -18.59 26.51
N GLY A 154 7.24 -18.91 26.68
CA GLY A 154 7.70 -20.07 27.43
C GLY A 154 7.77 -19.74 28.92
N ASP A 155 7.13 -20.60 29.72
CA ASP A 155 7.16 -20.66 31.20
C ASP A 155 8.58 -20.58 31.80
#